data_AF-R3TP27-F1
#
_entry.id   AF-R3TP27-F1
#
_cell.length_a   1.000
_cell.length_b   1.000
_cell.length_c   1.000
_cell.angle_alpha   90.00
_cell.angle_beta   90.00
_cell.angle_gamma   90.00
#
_symmetry.space_group_name_H-M   'P 1'
#
loop_
_entity.id
_entity.type
_entity.pdbx_description
1 polymer ?
#
loop_
_entity_poly.entity_id
_entity_poly.type
_entity_poly.pdbx_seq_one_letter_code
_entity_poly.pdbx_strand_id
1 'polypeptide(L)'
;MVNPFKKVINQINKEITNNTKSELNTQQKSNLFNQTKMYIFLQDFIEKMNPYLEVGEKIYAYLPMTTDGQNASVVGLGLLGMYHPETEEAKAYVKNFKDLRGNRILIFTNQRMIFTTIIEFLDQRTFFSYPYTTIKAITLKENKMSYFDWDTSFPPKRVALYTYTFDFESQDHIFSELLSQRDADILKRQLLEIPALQNILVTKKIYRERRFDRIVNNPVLAYRLTYYFFNVLVILILLLFALGGFLHIGPLKYVFDLSTAILVNRTIFTFLH
;
A
#
# COMPACT_ATOMS: atom_id res chain seq x y z
N MET A 1 9.95 -50.43 -0.83
CA MET A 1 9.98 -49.00 -1.22
C MET A 1 9.98 -48.15 0.05
N VAL A 2 10.96 -47.26 0.22
CA VAL A 2 11.00 -46.36 1.40
C VAL A 2 9.94 -45.28 1.22
N ASN A 3 9.08 -45.07 2.22
CA ASN A 3 8.05 -44.04 2.20
C ASN A 3 8.68 -42.66 1.87
N PRO A 4 8.16 -41.92 0.86
CA PRO A 4 8.70 -40.62 0.45
C PRO A 4 8.82 -39.63 1.61
N PHE A 5 7.87 -39.64 2.54
CA PHE A 5 7.89 -38.83 3.76
C PHE A 5 9.07 -39.18 4.65
N LYS A 6 9.30 -40.48 4.93
CA LYS A 6 10.47 -40.93 5.71
C LYS A 6 11.78 -40.59 5.00
N LYS A 7 11.82 -40.66 3.67
CA LYS A 7 13.02 -40.29 2.89
C LYS A 7 13.33 -38.79 3.03
N VAL A 8 12.32 -37.92 2.90
CA VAL A 8 12.46 -36.46 3.05
C VAL A 8 12.83 -36.08 4.49
N ILE A 9 12.13 -36.63 5.48
CA ILE A 9 12.44 -36.36 6.90
C ILE A 9 13.83 -36.88 7.26
N ASN A 10 14.20 -38.08 6.81
CA ASN A 10 15.54 -38.59 7.06
C ASN A 10 16.61 -37.82 6.31
N GLN A 11 16.34 -37.30 5.12
CA GLN A 11 17.26 -36.44 4.37
C GLN A 11 17.45 -35.10 5.09
N ILE A 12 16.37 -34.43 5.50
CA ILE A 12 16.41 -33.21 6.31
C ILE A 12 17.18 -33.47 7.61
N ASN A 13 16.88 -34.56 8.32
CA ASN A 13 17.59 -34.93 9.54
C ASN A 13 19.08 -35.22 9.28
N LYS A 14 19.42 -35.88 8.17
CA LYS A 14 20.81 -36.22 7.83
C LYS A 14 21.63 -35.00 7.38
N GLU A 15 21.00 -34.07 6.67
CA GLU A 15 21.56 -32.75 6.33
C GLU A 15 21.77 -31.90 7.59
N ILE A 16 20.88 -32.00 8.59
CA ILE A 16 21.05 -31.38 9.92
C ILE A 16 22.23 -32.01 10.70
N THR A 17 22.50 -33.30 10.51
CA THR A 17 23.46 -34.05 11.36
C THR A 17 24.89 -34.06 10.84
N ASN A 18 25.10 -34.00 9.51
CA ASN A 18 26.41 -34.32 8.92
C ASN A 18 27.28 -33.13 8.47
N ASN A 19 26.87 -31.87 8.68
CA ASN A 19 27.75 -30.72 8.45
C ASN A 19 27.67 -29.72 9.62
N THR A 20 28.84 -29.38 10.14
CA THR A 20 29.10 -28.52 11.29
C THR A 20 28.48 -27.11 11.16
N LYS A 21 27.88 -26.63 12.26
CA LYS A 21 27.61 -25.21 12.63
C LYS A 21 26.37 -24.45 12.14
N SER A 22 25.28 -25.07 11.68
CA SER A 22 24.00 -24.33 11.60
C SER A 22 22.76 -25.21 11.76
N GLU A 23 22.55 -25.78 12.94
CA GLU A 23 21.17 -26.07 13.33
C GLU A 23 20.43 -24.72 13.40
N LEU A 24 19.41 -24.53 12.57
CA LEU A 24 18.59 -23.32 12.61
C LEU A 24 18.10 -23.14 14.06
N ASN A 25 18.29 -21.94 14.62
CA ASN A 25 17.78 -21.66 15.95
C ASN A 25 16.24 -21.74 15.95
N THR A 26 15.61 -21.79 17.13
CA THR A 26 14.14 -21.92 17.25
C THR A 26 13.39 -20.86 16.44
N GLN A 27 13.92 -19.63 16.37
CA GLN A 27 13.33 -18.54 15.58
C GLN A 27 13.44 -18.80 14.07
N GLN A 28 14.60 -19.25 13.59
CA GLN A 28 14.84 -19.57 12.19
C GLN A 28 13.99 -20.76 11.74
N LYS A 29 13.85 -21.79 12.59
CA LYS A 29 12.94 -22.93 12.35
C LYS A 29 11.48 -22.46 12.26
N SER A 30 11.05 -21.61 13.19
CA SER A 30 9.70 -21.00 13.17
C SER A 30 9.47 -20.15 11.92
N ASN A 31 10.43 -19.32 11.54
CA ASN A 31 10.37 -18.50 10.33
C ASN A 31 10.27 -19.37 9.07
N LEU A 32 11.11 -20.40 8.94
CA LEU A 32 11.10 -21.30 7.80
C LEU A 32 9.76 -22.06 7.71
N PHE A 33 9.24 -22.52 8.84
CA PHE A 33 7.93 -23.16 8.92
C PHE A 33 6.82 -22.22 8.44
N ASN A 34 6.80 -20.97 8.92
CA ASN A 34 5.82 -19.96 8.52
C ASN A 34 5.93 -19.61 7.04
N GLN A 35 7.14 -19.48 6.50
CA GLN A 35 7.38 -19.25 5.06
C GLN A 35 6.86 -20.41 4.23
N THR A 36 7.13 -21.64 4.65
CA THR A 36 6.66 -22.85 3.95
C THR A 36 5.14 -22.93 3.98
N LYS A 37 4.52 -22.66 5.14
CA LYS A 37 3.07 -22.59 5.30
C LYS A 37 2.45 -21.56 4.35
N MET A 38 3.05 -20.37 4.27
CA MET A 38 2.58 -19.30 3.38
C MET A 38 2.72 -19.69 1.91
N TYR A 39 3.83 -20.32 1.54
CA TYR A 39 4.06 -20.78 0.17
C TYR A 39 3.04 -21.83 -0.26
N ILE A 40 2.79 -22.84 0.59
CA ILE A 40 1.76 -23.87 0.33
C ILE A 40 0.38 -23.22 0.19
N PHE A 41 0.03 -22.36 1.14
CA PHE A 41 -1.24 -21.62 1.09
C PHE A 41 -1.38 -20.80 -0.19
N LEU A 42 -0.30 -20.17 -0.66
CA LEU A 42 -0.31 -19.41 -1.91
C LEU A 42 -0.58 -20.32 -3.11
N GLN A 43 0.01 -21.51 -3.17
CA GLN A 43 -0.29 -22.48 -4.24
C GLN A 43 -1.77 -22.86 -4.22
N ASP A 44 -2.30 -23.24 -3.05
CA ASP A 44 -3.72 -23.59 -2.88
C ASP A 44 -4.64 -22.40 -3.27
N PHE A 45 -4.23 -21.17 -2.94
CA PHE A 45 -4.95 -19.96 -3.31
C PHE A 45 -4.99 -19.76 -4.83
N ILE A 46 -3.87 -19.95 -5.52
CA ILE A 46 -3.81 -19.86 -6.98
C ILE A 46 -4.71 -20.91 -7.62
N GLU A 47 -4.77 -22.13 -7.08
CA GLU A 47 -5.70 -23.15 -7.56
C GLU A 47 -7.17 -22.73 -7.40
N LYS A 48 -7.52 -22.06 -6.29
CA LYS A 48 -8.87 -21.50 -6.07
C LYS A 48 -9.23 -20.38 -7.06
N MET A 49 -8.26 -19.79 -7.75
CA MET A 49 -8.51 -18.80 -8.80
C MET A 49 -8.89 -19.45 -10.14
N ASN A 50 -8.50 -20.71 -10.38
CA ASN A 50 -8.74 -21.40 -11.66
C ASN A 50 -10.21 -21.39 -12.12
N PRO A 51 -11.22 -21.58 -11.26
CA PRO A 51 -12.64 -21.53 -11.67
C PRO A 51 -13.10 -20.17 -12.19
N TYR A 52 -12.36 -19.09 -11.90
CA TYR A 52 -12.69 -17.73 -12.34
C TYR A 52 -11.97 -17.33 -13.63
N LEU A 53 -11.10 -18.20 -14.14
CA LEU A 53 -10.42 -18.01 -15.40
C LEU A 53 -11.35 -18.32 -16.57
N GLU A 54 -11.23 -17.54 -17.64
CA GLU A 54 -11.98 -17.79 -18.87
C GLU A 54 -11.48 -19.07 -19.56
N VAL A 55 -12.28 -19.60 -20.50
CA VAL A 55 -11.91 -20.82 -21.23
C VAL A 55 -10.62 -20.58 -22.01
N GLY A 56 -9.57 -21.34 -21.70
CA GLY A 56 -8.25 -21.19 -22.32
C GLY A 56 -7.37 -20.07 -21.72
N GLU A 57 -7.85 -19.38 -20.69
CA GLU A 57 -7.03 -18.49 -19.87
C GLU A 57 -6.11 -19.31 -18.94
N LYS A 58 -4.83 -18.95 -18.90
CA LYS A 58 -3.80 -19.61 -18.10
C LYS A 58 -3.02 -18.59 -17.30
N ILE A 59 -2.75 -18.90 -16.03
CA ILE A 59 -1.87 -18.11 -15.17
C ILE A 59 -0.41 -18.36 -15.58
N TYR A 60 0.32 -17.29 -15.89
CA TYR A 60 1.75 -17.33 -16.21
C TYR A 60 2.61 -17.00 -15.00
N ALA A 61 2.18 -16.04 -14.19
CA ALA A 61 2.92 -15.57 -13.04
C ALA A 61 2.01 -14.91 -12.01
N TYR A 62 2.55 -14.65 -10.83
CA TYR A 62 1.91 -13.83 -9.80
C TYR A 62 2.96 -13.04 -9.04
N LEU A 63 2.55 -11.86 -8.57
CA LEU A 63 3.35 -10.94 -7.78
C LEU A 63 2.62 -10.71 -6.45
N PRO A 64 3.11 -11.28 -5.33
CA PRO A 64 2.67 -10.89 -4.01
C PRO A 64 3.09 -9.45 -3.75
N MET A 65 2.15 -8.58 -3.43
CA MET A 65 2.35 -7.15 -3.16
C MET A 65 2.12 -6.84 -1.68
N THR A 66 2.52 -7.76 -0.81
CA THR A 66 2.34 -7.63 0.63
C THR A 66 2.99 -6.35 1.14
N THR A 67 2.29 -5.62 1.99
CA THR A 67 2.80 -4.41 2.66
C THR A 67 3.94 -4.82 3.62
N ASP A 68 5.18 -4.74 3.16
CA ASP A 68 6.40 -5.02 3.92
C ASP A 68 7.04 -3.74 4.50
N GLY A 69 6.30 -2.64 4.50
CA GLY A 69 6.77 -1.29 4.83
C GLY A 69 7.34 -0.53 3.62
N GLN A 70 7.53 -1.18 2.47
CA GLN A 70 8.00 -0.55 1.22
C GLN A 70 6.94 -0.57 0.13
N ASN A 71 6.13 -1.63 0.08
CA ASN A 71 4.95 -1.67 -0.78
C ASN A 71 3.80 -0.89 -0.12
N ALA A 72 3.21 0.07 -0.84
CA ALA A 72 2.09 0.85 -0.35
C ALA A 72 1.07 1.11 -1.47
N SER A 73 -0.21 0.77 -1.18
CA SER A 73 -1.32 1.16 -2.05
C SER A 73 -1.57 2.64 -1.92
N VAL A 74 -1.60 3.35 -3.04
CA VAL A 74 -2.00 4.76 -3.07
C VAL A 74 -3.49 4.90 -3.41
N VAL A 75 -4.09 3.91 -4.09
CA VAL A 75 -5.45 4.03 -4.67
C VAL A 75 -6.35 2.79 -4.40
N GLY A 76 -5.83 1.69 -3.84
CA GLY A 76 -6.63 0.48 -3.52
C GLY A 76 -7.23 0.45 -2.10
N LEU A 77 -7.16 1.55 -1.36
CA LEU A 77 -7.66 1.65 0.01
C LEU A 77 -9.19 1.77 0.04
N GLY A 78 -9.89 0.64 -0.19
CA GLY A 78 -11.20 0.44 0.42
C GLY A 78 -11.13 0.75 1.93
N LEU A 79 -12.13 1.49 2.43
CA LEU A 79 -12.38 1.91 3.82
C LEU A 79 -11.31 1.52 4.87
N LEU A 80 -10.40 2.44 5.17
CA LEU A 80 -9.71 2.67 6.46
C LEU A 80 -9.65 1.48 7.45
N GLY A 81 -9.01 0.37 7.09
CA GLY A 81 -8.54 -0.65 8.05
C GLY A 81 -9.61 -1.40 8.86
N MET A 82 -10.91 -1.24 8.58
CA MET A 82 -12.00 -1.88 9.31
C MET A 82 -12.58 -3.07 8.53
N TYR A 83 -11.74 -4.03 8.17
CA TYR A 83 -12.20 -5.27 7.56
C TYR A 83 -12.50 -6.32 8.63
N HIS A 84 -13.71 -6.87 8.65
CA HIS A 84 -14.11 -7.95 9.55
C HIS A 84 -14.47 -9.21 8.74
N PRO A 85 -13.71 -10.31 8.87
CA PRO A 85 -13.99 -11.54 8.13
C PRO A 85 -15.28 -12.22 8.61
N GLU A 86 -16.20 -12.51 7.70
CA GLU A 86 -17.50 -13.12 8.03
C GLU A 86 -17.47 -14.65 7.93
N THR A 87 -16.83 -15.18 6.89
CA THR A 87 -16.72 -16.61 6.61
C THR A 87 -15.68 -17.30 7.49
N GLU A 88 -15.88 -18.61 7.71
CA GLU A 88 -14.94 -19.44 8.47
C GLU A 88 -13.58 -19.57 7.77
N GLU A 89 -13.56 -19.53 6.43
CA GLU A 89 -12.32 -19.57 5.64
C GLU A 89 -11.48 -18.30 5.87
N ALA A 90 -12.11 -17.11 5.81
CA ALA A 90 -11.43 -15.85 6.08
C ALA A 90 -10.98 -15.73 7.55
N LYS A 91 -11.81 -16.17 8.52
CA LYS A 91 -11.41 -16.22 9.94
C LYS A 91 -10.23 -17.16 10.18
N ALA A 92 -10.21 -18.33 9.54
CA ALA A 92 -9.10 -19.28 9.62
C ALA A 92 -7.81 -18.68 9.06
N TYR A 93 -7.89 -17.94 7.95
CA TYR A 93 -6.76 -17.21 7.39
C TYR A 93 -6.18 -16.19 8.38
N VAL A 94 -7.03 -15.33 8.97
CA VAL A 94 -6.60 -14.34 9.97
C VAL A 94 -5.94 -15.01 11.18
N LYS A 95 -6.53 -16.10 11.69
CA LYS A 95 -5.95 -16.88 12.80
C LYS A 95 -4.58 -17.45 12.44
N ASN A 96 -4.40 -17.89 11.20
CA ASN A 96 -3.21 -18.59 10.74
C ASN A 96 -2.04 -17.68 10.38
N PHE A 97 -2.32 -16.48 9.87
CA PHE A 97 -1.34 -15.57 9.30
C PHE A 97 -1.28 -14.22 9.98
N LYS A 98 -2.21 -13.92 10.89
CA LYS A 98 -2.32 -12.65 11.63
C LYS A 98 -2.35 -11.43 10.71
N ASP A 99 -2.94 -11.59 9.54
CA ASP A 99 -3.04 -10.56 8.52
C ASP A 99 -4.50 -10.37 8.10
N LEU A 100 -4.91 -9.10 8.01
CA LEU A 100 -6.26 -8.68 7.66
C LEU A 100 -6.37 -8.07 6.26
N ARG A 101 -5.29 -7.58 5.66
CA ARG A 101 -5.33 -6.93 4.33
C ARG A 101 -3.97 -6.69 3.68
N GLY A 102 -2.88 -7.00 4.39
CA GLY A 102 -1.51 -6.78 3.95
C GLY A 102 -1.19 -7.64 2.73
N ASN A 103 -1.61 -8.90 2.72
CA ASN A 103 -1.35 -9.83 1.63
C ASN A 103 -2.30 -9.60 0.46
N ARG A 104 -1.73 -9.01 -0.58
CA ARG A 104 -2.38 -8.71 -1.85
C ARG A 104 -1.59 -9.39 -2.94
N ILE A 105 -2.27 -9.75 -4.01
CA ILE A 105 -1.64 -10.46 -5.12
C ILE A 105 -2.12 -9.90 -6.44
N LEU A 106 -1.17 -9.76 -7.36
CA LEU A 106 -1.42 -9.48 -8.76
C LEU A 106 -1.07 -10.72 -9.57
N ILE A 107 -2.05 -11.33 -10.22
CA ILE A 107 -1.91 -12.52 -11.03
C ILE A 107 -1.86 -12.08 -12.49
N PHE A 108 -0.92 -12.63 -13.26
CA PHE A 108 -0.76 -12.37 -14.68
C PHE A 108 -1.18 -13.60 -15.47
N THR A 109 -2.15 -13.43 -16.36
CA THR A 109 -2.60 -14.48 -17.28
C THR A 109 -2.13 -14.20 -18.70
N ASN A 110 -2.52 -15.00 -19.68
CA ASN A 110 -2.37 -14.64 -21.09
C ASN A 110 -3.33 -13.55 -21.56
N GLN A 111 -4.36 -13.19 -20.78
CA GLN A 111 -5.45 -12.32 -21.24
C GLN A 111 -5.62 -11.05 -20.40
N ARG A 112 -5.36 -11.11 -19.09
CA ARG A 112 -5.59 -10.02 -18.15
C ARG A 112 -4.70 -10.11 -16.92
N MET A 113 -4.60 -8.98 -16.22
CA MET A 113 -4.14 -8.94 -14.84
C MET A 113 -5.33 -9.12 -13.89
N ILE A 114 -5.16 -9.91 -12.84
CA ILE A 114 -6.17 -10.09 -11.78
C ILE A 114 -5.57 -9.62 -10.47
N PHE A 115 -6.18 -8.61 -9.85
CA PHE A 115 -5.77 -8.09 -8.55
C PHE A 115 -6.76 -8.51 -7.48
N THR A 116 -6.26 -8.98 -6.34
CA THR A 116 -7.12 -9.29 -5.20
C THR A 116 -6.37 -9.17 -3.88
N THR A 117 -7.10 -8.79 -2.83
CA THR A 117 -6.68 -8.99 -1.45
C THR A 117 -7.08 -10.40 -1.06
N ILE A 118 -6.13 -11.19 -0.56
CA ILE A 118 -6.37 -12.62 -0.26
C ILE A 118 -7.61 -12.79 0.62
N ILE A 119 -7.71 -12.02 1.71
CA ILE A 119 -8.81 -12.13 2.66
C ILE A 119 -10.18 -11.77 2.06
N GLU A 120 -10.26 -10.72 1.23
CA GLU A 120 -11.50 -10.28 0.57
C GLU A 120 -11.97 -11.33 -0.44
N PHE A 121 -11.05 -12.01 -1.11
CA PHE A 121 -11.37 -13.16 -1.95
C PHE A 121 -11.82 -14.37 -1.14
N LEU A 122 -11.14 -14.68 -0.04
CA LEU A 122 -11.54 -15.81 0.82
C LEU A 122 -12.95 -15.62 1.40
N ASP A 123 -13.36 -14.39 1.62
CA ASP A 123 -14.65 -14.07 2.22
C ASP A 123 -15.77 -13.88 1.21
N GLN A 124 -15.57 -13.00 0.23
CA GLN A 124 -16.61 -12.54 -0.69
C GLN A 124 -16.33 -12.91 -2.15
N ARG A 125 -15.22 -13.62 -2.43
CA ARG A 125 -14.74 -13.91 -3.78
C ARG A 125 -14.49 -12.65 -4.60
N THR A 126 -14.13 -11.55 -3.93
CA THR A 126 -13.87 -10.25 -4.57
C THR A 126 -12.50 -10.25 -5.25
N PHE A 127 -12.46 -9.82 -6.51
CA PHE A 127 -11.24 -9.56 -7.26
C PHE A 127 -11.52 -8.54 -8.37
N PHE A 128 -10.46 -7.89 -8.85
CA PHE A 128 -10.50 -6.93 -9.94
C PHE A 128 -9.79 -7.52 -11.16
N SER A 129 -10.46 -7.48 -12.30
CA SER A 129 -9.92 -7.96 -13.58
C SER A 129 -9.56 -6.79 -14.48
N TYR A 130 -8.36 -6.82 -15.06
CA TYR A 130 -7.83 -5.80 -15.94
C TYR A 130 -7.40 -6.41 -17.27
N PRO A 131 -8.31 -6.49 -18.26
CA PRO A 131 -7.99 -6.97 -19.60
C PRO A 131 -6.80 -6.24 -20.22
N TYR A 132 -5.87 -6.95 -20.85
CA TYR A 132 -4.72 -6.28 -21.47
C TYR A 132 -5.11 -5.34 -22.61
N THR A 133 -6.20 -5.66 -23.30
CA THR A 133 -6.75 -4.86 -24.40
C THR A 133 -7.25 -3.48 -23.97
N THR A 134 -7.62 -3.32 -22.70
CA THR A 134 -8.12 -2.05 -22.14
C THR A 134 -7.01 -1.20 -21.56
N ILE A 135 -5.82 -1.76 -21.35
CA ILE A 135 -4.66 -1.03 -20.80
C ILE A 135 -3.87 -0.39 -21.93
N LYS A 136 -3.95 0.94 -22.04
CA LYS A 136 -3.23 1.68 -23.09
C LYS A 136 -1.74 1.84 -22.79
N ALA A 137 -1.40 2.04 -21.52
CA ALA A 137 -0.03 2.19 -21.09
C ALA A 137 0.13 1.80 -19.62
N ILE A 138 1.29 1.24 -19.29
CA ILE A 138 1.74 0.98 -17.94
C ILE A 138 2.81 2.00 -17.59
N THR A 139 2.61 2.71 -16.49
CA THR A 139 3.61 3.58 -15.90
C THR A 139 4.45 2.78 -14.92
N LEU A 140 5.75 2.69 -15.19
CA LEU A 140 6.72 2.13 -14.25
C LEU A 140 7.82 3.16 -14.00
N LYS A 141 7.69 3.88 -12.89
CA LYS A 141 8.57 5.01 -12.56
C LYS A 141 9.39 4.72 -11.32
N GLU A 142 10.70 4.76 -11.45
CA GLU A 142 11.62 4.73 -10.31
C GLU A 142 11.54 6.03 -9.50
N ASN A 143 11.45 5.90 -8.19
CA ASN A 143 11.52 6.96 -7.21
C ASN A 143 12.70 6.68 -6.29
N LYS A 144 13.47 7.73 -5.98
CA LYS A 144 14.58 7.68 -5.05
C LYS A 144 14.23 8.53 -3.83
N MET A 145 14.10 7.90 -2.67
CA MET A 145 14.01 8.59 -1.39
C MET A 145 15.35 8.46 -0.68
N SER A 146 15.76 9.49 0.05
CA SER A 146 16.96 9.40 0.89
C SER A 146 16.55 9.67 2.33
N TYR A 147 16.99 8.80 3.23
CA TYR A 147 16.77 8.96 4.66
C TYR A 147 18.12 8.91 5.39
N PHE A 148 18.15 9.42 6.61
CA PHE A 148 19.31 9.31 7.48
C PHE A 148 19.16 8.07 8.34
N ASP A 149 20.11 7.16 8.22
CA ASP A 149 20.20 6.00 9.11
C ASP A 149 20.93 6.45 10.37
N TRP A 150 20.16 6.56 11.45
CA TRP A 150 20.64 6.94 12.78
C TRP A 150 21.02 5.73 13.64
N ASP A 151 20.68 4.51 13.20
CA ASP A 151 20.84 3.29 13.99
C ASP A 151 22.22 2.64 13.81
N THR A 152 22.88 2.87 12.66
CA THR A 152 24.09 2.12 12.29
C THR A 152 25.41 2.89 12.41
N SER A 153 25.41 4.23 12.49
CA SER A 153 26.64 5.01 12.68
C SER A 153 26.40 6.46 13.10
N PHE A 154 27.34 7.04 13.87
CA PHE A 154 27.45 8.49 14.08
C PHE A 154 28.73 9.03 13.41
N PRO A 155 28.65 10.05 12.53
CA PRO A 155 27.45 10.77 12.09
C PRO A 155 26.50 9.89 11.25
N PRO A 156 25.19 10.19 11.26
CA PRO A 156 24.20 9.40 10.53
C PRO A 156 24.50 9.38 9.03
N LYS A 157 24.45 8.19 8.44
CA LYS A 157 24.74 8.00 7.02
C LYS A 157 23.47 8.21 6.22
N ARG A 158 23.56 8.99 5.13
CA ARG A 158 22.45 9.11 4.17
C ARG A 158 22.36 7.82 3.35
N VAL A 159 21.22 7.12 3.47
CA VAL A 159 20.92 5.90 2.72
C VAL A 159 19.85 6.22 1.66
N ALA A 160 20.02 5.67 0.46
CA ALA A 160 19.05 5.79 -0.61
C ALA A 160 18.14 4.56 -0.65
N LEU A 161 16.83 4.80 -0.61
CA LEU A 161 15.79 3.80 -0.84
C LEU A 161 15.23 4.00 -2.24
N TYR A 162 15.23 2.94 -3.04
CA TYR A 162 14.65 2.93 -4.39
C TYR A 162 13.31 2.21 -4.35
N THR A 163 12.26 2.89 -4.80
CA THR A 163 10.91 2.34 -4.95
C THR A 163 10.42 2.60 -6.37
N TYR A 164 9.41 1.88 -6.82
CA TYR A 164 8.86 2.03 -8.16
C TYR A 164 7.36 2.27 -8.09
N THR A 165 6.86 3.33 -8.72
CA THR A 165 5.43 3.50 -8.95
C THR A 165 5.04 2.63 -10.13
N PHE A 166 4.19 1.64 -9.87
CA PHE A 166 3.54 0.82 -10.87
C PHE A 166 2.07 1.23 -10.98
N ASP A 167 1.69 1.76 -12.13
CA ASP A 167 0.41 2.43 -12.31
C ASP A 167 -0.13 2.21 -13.73
N PHE A 168 -1.43 1.95 -13.84
CA PHE A 168 -2.11 1.88 -15.13
C PHE A 168 -3.59 2.20 -14.98
N GLU A 169 -4.21 2.51 -16.11
CA GLU A 169 -5.66 2.67 -16.24
C GLU A 169 -6.20 1.55 -17.12
N SER A 170 -7.31 0.98 -16.70
CA SER A 170 -8.06 -0.03 -17.45
C SER A 170 -9.54 0.33 -17.35
N GLN A 171 -10.14 0.73 -18.47
CA GLN A 171 -11.51 1.26 -18.50
C GLN A 171 -11.62 2.43 -17.49
N ASP A 172 -12.63 2.46 -16.63
CA ASP A 172 -12.80 3.50 -15.60
C ASP A 172 -12.06 3.19 -14.28
N HIS A 173 -11.17 2.19 -14.24
CA HIS A 173 -10.43 1.80 -13.04
C HIS A 173 -8.95 2.19 -13.12
N ILE A 174 -8.45 2.78 -12.04
CA ILE A 174 -7.04 3.14 -11.86
C ILE A 174 -6.40 2.16 -10.88
N PHE A 175 -5.35 1.49 -11.33
CA PHE A 175 -4.47 0.72 -10.47
C PHE A 175 -3.20 1.52 -10.19
N SER A 176 -2.80 1.63 -8.92
CA SER A 176 -1.57 2.31 -8.52
C SER A 176 -0.99 1.72 -7.23
N GLU A 177 0.22 1.18 -7.34
CA GLU A 177 0.99 0.62 -6.23
C GLU A 177 2.42 1.17 -6.23
N LEU A 178 2.98 1.30 -5.03
CA LEU A 178 4.43 1.42 -4.86
C LEU A 178 5.01 0.03 -4.68
N LEU A 179 6.04 -0.28 -5.46
CA LEU A 179 6.77 -1.54 -5.44
C LEU A 179 8.17 -1.34 -4.87
N SER A 180 8.63 -2.32 -4.10
CA SER A 180 10.05 -2.49 -3.78
C SER A 180 10.87 -2.69 -5.06
N GLN A 181 12.18 -2.47 -5.00
CA GLN A 181 13.06 -2.74 -6.14
C GLN A 181 12.98 -4.20 -6.60
N ARG A 182 12.87 -5.16 -5.67
CA ARG A 182 12.76 -6.58 -5.98
C ARG A 182 11.47 -6.89 -6.75
N ASP A 183 10.35 -6.34 -6.28
CA ASP A 183 9.04 -6.58 -6.90
C ASP A 183 8.95 -5.91 -8.27
N ALA A 184 9.56 -4.74 -8.42
CA ALA A 184 9.68 -4.06 -9.71
C ALA A 184 10.51 -4.88 -10.71
N ASP A 185 11.57 -5.54 -10.28
CA ASP A 185 12.39 -6.40 -11.17
C ASP A 185 11.63 -7.67 -11.58
N ILE A 186 10.82 -8.24 -10.69
CA ILE A 186 9.89 -9.32 -11.05
C ILE A 186 8.88 -8.82 -12.09
N LEU A 187 8.25 -7.67 -11.86
CA LEU A 187 7.30 -7.08 -12.80
C LEU A 187 7.94 -6.80 -14.17
N LYS A 188 9.14 -6.21 -14.22
CA LYS A 188 9.88 -5.97 -15.47
C LYS A 188 10.10 -7.29 -16.22
N ARG A 189 10.45 -8.37 -15.52
CA ARG A 189 10.58 -9.69 -16.13
C ARG A 189 9.26 -10.17 -16.73
N GLN A 190 8.16 -10.05 -16.00
CA GLN A 190 6.84 -10.47 -16.50
C GLN A 190 6.37 -9.65 -17.72
N LEU A 191 6.63 -8.33 -17.72
CA LEU A 191 6.36 -7.47 -18.87
C LEU A 191 7.13 -7.89 -20.13
N LEU A 192 8.29 -8.52 -19.96
CA LEU A 192 9.10 -9.04 -21.06
C LEU A 192 8.76 -10.48 -21.45
N GLU A 193 8.37 -11.34 -20.49
CA GLU A 193 8.15 -12.77 -20.73
C GLU A 193 6.73 -13.11 -21.20
N ILE A 194 5.72 -12.34 -20.77
CA ILE A 194 4.32 -12.60 -21.11
C ILE A 194 3.97 -11.90 -22.43
N PRO A 195 3.67 -12.63 -23.52
CA PRO A 195 3.50 -12.02 -24.84
C PRO A 195 2.43 -10.93 -24.92
N ALA A 196 1.33 -11.08 -24.17
CA ALA A 196 0.25 -10.11 -24.18
C ALA A 196 0.64 -8.77 -23.51
N LEU A 197 1.57 -8.78 -22.55
CA LEU A 197 2.06 -7.58 -21.88
C LEU A 197 3.08 -6.80 -22.71
N GLN A 198 3.83 -7.47 -23.59
CA GLN A 198 4.84 -6.82 -24.45
C GLN A 198 4.24 -5.76 -25.37
N ASN A 199 2.95 -5.89 -25.71
CA ASN A 199 2.24 -4.95 -26.57
C ASN A 199 1.79 -3.67 -25.83
N ILE A 200 1.88 -3.65 -24.50
CA ILE A 200 1.47 -2.50 -23.70
C ILE A 200 2.62 -1.50 -23.61
N LEU A 201 2.35 -0.23 -23.91
CA LEU A 201 3.35 0.82 -23.83
C LEU A 201 3.81 1.04 -22.38
N VAL A 202 5.11 0.87 -22.10
CA VAL A 202 5.69 1.19 -20.78
C VAL A 202 6.24 2.61 -20.77
N THR A 203 5.75 3.45 -19.86
CA THR A 203 6.11 4.87 -19.76
C THR A 203 6.67 5.22 -18.37
N LYS A 204 7.38 6.35 -18.30
CA LYS A 204 7.84 6.94 -17.01
C LYS A 204 6.85 7.95 -16.42
N LYS A 205 5.82 8.33 -17.18
CA LYS A 205 4.83 9.36 -16.81
C LYS A 205 3.45 8.74 -16.75
N ILE A 206 2.71 9.04 -15.69
CA ILE A 206 1.34 8.59 -15.49
C ILE A 206 0.51 8.88 -16.74
N TYR A 207 0.01 7.82 -17.34
CA TYR A 207 -0.91 7.88 -18.47
C TYR A 207 -2.34 7.78 -17.94
N ARG A 208 -3.20 8.71 -18.42
CA ARG A 208 -4.66 8.60 -18.27
C ARG A 208 -5.36 8.94 -19.59
N GLU A 209 -6.42 8.24 -19.93
CA GLU A 209 -7.26 8.52 -21.10
C GLU A 209 -7.91 9.89 -20.97
N ARG A 210 -8.55 10.16 -19.81
CA ARG A 210 -9.11 11.48 -19.52
C ARG A 210 -8.03 12.41 -18.97
N ARG A 211 -7.76 13.50 -19.69
CA ARG A 211 -6.79 14.52 -19.26
C ARG A 211 -7.15 15.19 -17.94
N PHE A 212 -8.45 15.28 -17.62
CA PHE A 212 -8.95 15.88 -16.38
C PHE A 212 -8.57 15.05 -15.13
N ASP A 213 -8.58 13.72 -15.24
CA ASP A 213 -8.19 12.82 -14.15
C ASP A 213 -6.70 12.93 -13.80
N ARG A 214 -5.85 13.38 -14.74
CA ARG A 214 -4.43 13.69 -14.47
C ARG A 214 -4.25 14.86 -13.52
N ILE A 215 -5.25 15.72 -13.38
CA ILE A 215 -5.22 16.92 -12.53
C ILE A 215 -5.92 16.63 -11.20
N VAL A 216 -7.12 16.02 -11.22
CA VAL A 216 -7.94 15.78 -10.02
C VAL A 216 -7.40 14.63 -9.16
N ASN A 217 -6.92 13.54 -9.76
CA ASN A 217 -6.38 12.37 -9.04
C ASN A 217 -4.86 12.44 -8.86
N ASN A 218 -4.27 13.63 -8.89
CA ASN A 218 -2.85 13.81 -8.57
C ASN A 218 -2.71 14.13 -7.07
N PRO A 219 -2.33 13.15 -6.23
CA PRO A 219 -2.22 13.36 -4.77
C PRO A 219 -1.23 14.47 -4.41
N VAL A 220 -0.21 14.72 -5.24
CA VAL A 220 0.75 15.81 -5.03
C VAL A 220 0.10 17.18 -5.26
N LEU A 221 -0.79 17.29 -6.26
CA LEU A 221 -1.52 18.52 -6.56
C LEU A 221 -2.61 18.78 -5.51
N ALA A 222 -3.36 17.74 -5.13
CA ALA A 222 -4.34 17.81 -4.04
C ALA A 222 -3.67 18.24 -2.71
N TYR A 223 -2.54 17.62 -2.34
CA TYR A 223 -1.79 18.01 -1.14
C TYR A 223 -1.33 19.47 -1.20
N ARG A 224 -0.77 19.93 -2.33
CA ARG A 224 -0.35 21.33 -2.49
C ARG A 224 -1.52 22.28 -2.39
N LEU A 225 -2.64 22.01 -3.06
CA LEU A 225 -3.86 22.83 -2.98
C LEU A 225 -4.40 22.90 -1.56
N THR A 226 -4.51 21.77 -0.88
CA THR A 226 -4.95 21.71 0.52
C THR A 226 -3.99 22.48 1.43
N TYR A 227 -2.68 22.32 1.26
CA TYR A 227 -1.67 23.06 2.00
C TYR A 227 -1.80 24.58 1.77
N TYR A 228 -1.86 25.04 0.52
CA TYR A 228 -2.02 26.47 0.24
C TYR A 228 -3.36 27.01 0.72
N PHE A 229 -4.45 26.25 0.56
CA PHE A 229 -5.78 26.63 1.05
C PHE A 229 -5.79 26.81 2.57
N PHE A 230 -5.24 25.86 3.34
CA PHE A 230 -5.14 25.99 4.80
C PHE A 230 -4.23 27.13 5.23
N ASN A 231 -3.10 27.36 4.55
CA ASN A 231 -2.24 28.50 4.85
C ASN A 231 -2.95 29.83 4.59
N VAL A 232 -3.62 29.98 3.44
CA VAL A 232 -4.41 31.18 3.13
C VAL A 232 -5.53 31.37 4.14
N LEU A 233 -6.25 30.30 4.50
CA LEU A 233 -7.32 30.34 5.50
C LEU A 233 -6.80 30.79 6.87
N VAL A 234 -5.66 30.24 7.32
CA VAL A 234 -5.01 30.65 8.58
C VAL A 234 -4.59 32.11 8.53
N ILE A 235 -3.98 32.56 7.44
CA ILE A 235 -3.61 33.98 7.26
C ILE A 235 -4.85 34.87 7.32
N LEU A 236 -5.94 34.48 6.65
CA LEU A 236 -7.18 35.26 6.60
C LEU A 236 -7.85 35.32 7.98
N ILE A 237 -7.86 34.22 8.74
CA ILE A 237 -8.31 34.17 10.13
C ILE A 237 -7.44 35.08 11.00
N LEU A 238 -6.11 34.99 10.93
CA LEU A 238 -5.19 35.84 11.69
C LEU A 238 -5.39 37.33 11.37
N LEU A 239 -5.65 37.66 10.10
CA LEU A 239 -5.91 39.02 9.65
C LEU A 239 -7.25 39.54 10.18
N LEU A 240 -8.29 38.72 10.17
CA LEU A 240 -9.58 39.03 10.82
C LEU A 240 -9.43 39.21 12.34
N PHE A 241 -8.60 38.39 12.99
CA PHE A 241 -8.28 38.53 14.42
C PHE A 241 -7.51 39.83 14.70
N ALA A 242 -6.55 40.20 13.86
CA ALA A 242 -5.82 41.46 13.99
C ALA A 242 -6.73 42.67 13.77
N LEU A 243 -7.60 42.63 12.76
CA LEU A 243 -8.59 43.68 12.49
C LEU A 243 -9.60 43.83 13.63
N GLY A 244 -10.11 42.72 14.18
CA GLY A 244 -11.05 42.74 15.30
C GLY A 244 -10.41 43.14 16.63
N GLY A 245 -9.22 42.59 16.94
CA GLY A 245 -8.54 42.81 18.21
C GLY A 245 -7.78 44.13 18.30
N PHE A 246 -7.00 44.51 17.29
CA PHE A 246 -6.18 45.73 17.33
C PHE A 246 -6.87 46.96 16.73
N LEU A 247 -7.66 46.78 15.68
CA LEU A 247 -8.29 47.90 14.96
C LEU A 247 -9.77 48.07 15.29
N HIS A 248 -10.37 47.12 16.04
CA HIS A 248 -11.79 47.11 16.40
C HIS A 248 -12.73 47.29 15.20
N ILE A 249 -12.36 46.68 14.07
CA ILE A 249 -13.09 46.70 12.81
C ILE A 249 -13.43 45.25 12.42
N GLY A 250 -14.67 45.03 11.96
CA GLY A 250 -15.10 43.74 11.41
C GLY A 250 -15.79 42.79 12.40
N PRO A 251 -16.12 41.56 11.96
CA PRO A 251 -17.06 40.66 12.65
C PRO A 251 -16.53 40.08 13.97
N LEU A 252 -15.21 40.02 14.15
CA LEU A 252 -14.58 39.54 15.39
C LEU A 252 -14.42 40.62 16.46
N LYS A 253 -14.77 41.88 16.16
CA LYS A 253 -14.73 43.00 17.12
C LYS A 253 -15.51 42.69 18.40
N TYR A 254 -16.72 42.16 18.26
CA TYR A 254 -17.61 41.87 19.39
C TYR A 254 -17.04 40.86 20.38
N VAL A 255 -16.17 39.94 19.93
CA VAL A 255 -15.52 38.95 20.79
C VAL A 255 -14.46 39.61 21.71
N PHE A 256 -13.78 40.64 21.21
CA PHE A 256 -12.78 41.39 21.97
C PHE A 256 -13.39 42.52 22.82
N ASP A 257 -14.45 43.16 22.34
CA ASP A 257 -15.20 44.16 23.12
C ASP A 257 -15.89 43.52 24.34
N LEU A 258 -16.41 42.30 24.21
CA LEU A 258 -17.03 41.57 25.33
C LEU A 258 -15.99 41.15 26.39
N SER A 259 -14.80 40.73 25.97
CA SER A 259 -13.75 40.27 26.88
C SER A 259 -13.12 41.43 27.66
N THR A 260 -12.92 42.59 27.02
CA THR A 260 -12.46 43.82 27.68
C THR A 260 -13.50 44.37 28.65
N ALA A 261 -14.79 44.37 28.28
CA ALA A 261 -15.87 44.78 29.19
C ALA A 261 -15.95 43.91 30.47
N ILE A 262 -15.79 42.58 30.34
CA ILE A 262 -15.80 41.67 31.49
C ILE A 262 -14.57 41.87 32.38
N LEU A 263 -13.39 42.13 31.81
CA LEU A 263 -12.14 42.34 32.55
C LEU A 263 -12.16 43.65 33.36
N VAL A 264 -12.67 44.74 32.77
CA VAL A 264 -12.84 46.03 33.43
C VAL A 264 -13.84 45.94 34.58
N ASN A 265 -14.98 45.25 34.38
CA ASN A 265 -15.97 45.08 35.43
C ASN A 265 -15.43 44.27 36.62
N ARG A 266 -14.60 43.24 36.36
CA ARG A 266 -13.92 42.48 37.42
C ARG A 266 -12.90 43.31 38.19
N THR A 267 -12.12 44.16 37.53
CA THR A 267 -11.10 45.00 38.20
C THR A 267 -11.72 46.11 39.05
N ILE A 268 -12.85 46.67 38.61
CA ILE A 268 -13.58 47.68 39.40
C ILE A 268 -14.21 47.05 40.65
N PHE A 269 -14.72 45.82 40.56
CA PHE A 269 -15.30 45.12 41.72
C PHE A 269 -14.26 44.66 42.76
N THR A 270 -13.02 44.33 42.37
CA THR A 270 -11.95 44.02 43.34
C THR A 270 -11.33 45.24 44.01
N PHE A 271 -11.55 46.45 43.48
CA PHE A 271 -11.06 47.70 44.09
C PHE A 271 -12.06 48.36 45.05
N LEU A 272 -13.31 47.89 45.05
CA LEU A 272 -14.42 48.43 45.85
C LEU A 272 -14.80 47.55 47.06
N HIS A 273 -13.94 46.59 47.42
CA HIS A 273 -14.10 45.73 48.60
C HIS A 273 -12.82 45.69 49.42
#